data_AF-A0A967LBV3-F1
#
_entry.id   AF-A0A967LBV3-F1
#
_cell.length_a   1.000
_cell.length_b   1.000
_cell.length_c   1.000
_cell.angle_alpha   90.00
_cell.angle_beta   90.00
_cell.angle_gamma   90.00
#
_symmetry.space_group_name_H-M   'P 1'
#
loop_
_entity.id
_entity.type
_entity.pdbx_description
1 polymer ?
#
loop_
_entity_poly.entity_id
_entity_poly.type
_entity_poly.pdbx_seq_one_letter_code
_entity_poly.pdbx_strand_id
1 'polypeptide(L)'
;VSLQPNAGSQGEFAGLLAIRRYHQARGEGYRDICLIPLSAHGTNPASAVMAGFRVVPVKCDGDGNIDLADLGAKCEKHSGELAALMVTYPSTHGVF
;
A
#
# COMPACT_ATOMS: atom_id res chain seq x y z
N VAL A 1 -16.71 11.02 1.21
CA VAL A 1 -16.69 10.06 0.08
C VAL A 1 -16.53 10.86 -1.20
N SER A 2 -15.64 10.43 -2.11
CA SER A 2 -15.56 10.98 -3.47
C SER A 2 -16.20 9.97 -4.43
N LEU A 3 -17.05 10.45 -5.34
CA LEU A 3 -17.71 9.64 -6.37
C LEU A 3 -16.99 9.69 -7.74
N GLN A 4 -15.85 10.40 -7.80
CA GLN A 4 -15.12 10.62 -9.04
C GLN A 4 -14.42 9.35 -9.59
N PRO A 5 -13.83 8.45 -8.76
CA PRO A 5 -13.22 7.23 -9.28
C PRO A 5 -14.29 6.27 -9.80
N ASN A 6 -14.22 5.94 -11.09
CA ASN A 6 -15.22 5.13 -11.78
C ASN A 6 -14.89 3.62 -11.84
N ALA A 7 -13.80 3.19 -11.21
CA ALA A 7 -13.38 1.80 -11.07
C ALA A 7 -12.58 1.60 -9.77
N GLY A 8 -12.49 0.37 -9.28
CA GLY A 8 -11.74 0.04 -8.05
C GLY A 8 -10.28 0.49 -8.10
N SER A 9 -9.58 0.20 -9.21
CA SER A 9 -8.20 0.64 -9.44
C SER A 9 -8.04 2.15 -9.51
N GLN A 10 -9.03 2.89 -10.03
CA GLN A 10 -9.02 4.36 -9.94
C GLN A 10 -9.21 4.83 -8.51
N GLY A 11 -9.98 4.11 -7.69
CA GLY A 11 -10.13 4.37 -6.27
C GLY A 11 -8.81 4.22 -5.51
N GLU A 12 -8.09 3.12 -5.78
CA GLU A 12 -6.73 2.89 -5.24
C GLU A 12 -5.78 4.03 -5.63
N PHE A 13 -5.70 4.35 -6.92
CA PHE A 13 -4.84 5.41 -7.43
C PHE A 13 -5.18 6.78 -6.83
N ALA A 14 -6.47 7.14 -6.78
CA ALA A 14 -6.92 8.39 -6.17
C ALA A 14 -6.61 8.44 -4.66
N GLY A 15 -6.79 7.34 -3.94
CA GLY A 15 -6.45 7.23 -2.51
C GLY A 15 -4.96 7.42 -2.27
N LEU A 16 -4.11 6.77 -3.07
CA LEU A 16 -2.65 6.90 -2.97
C LEU A 16 -2.18 8.32 -3.32
N LEU A 17 -2.79 8.97 -4.32
CA LEU A 17 -2.52 10.39 -4.60
C LEU A 17 -2.93 11.30 -3.44
N ALA A 18 -4.02 10.99 -2.74
CA ALA A 18 -4.43 11.74 -1.55
C ALA A 18 -3.42 11.57 -0.41
N ILE A 19 -2.97 10.34 -0.14
CA ILE A 19 -1.91 10.04 0.84
C ILE A 19 -0.61 10.79 0.49
N ARG A 20 -0.20 10.75 -0.78
CA ARG A 20 1.02 11.43 -1.23
C ARG A 20 0.95 12.94 -1.01
N ARG A 21 -0.17 13.57 -1.40
CA ARG A 21 -0.38 15.01 -1.19
C ARG A 21 -0.45 15.38 0.29
N TYR A 22 -1.01 14.49 1.12
CA TYR A 22 -1.05 14.68 2.57
C TYR A 22 0.37 14.72 3.17
N HIS A 23 1.24 13.78 2.81
CA HIS A 23 2.65 13.80 3.25
C HIS A 23 3.38 15.05 2.74
N GLN A 24 3.20 15.41 1.46
CA GLN A 24 3.80 16.63 0.88
C GLN A 24 3.38 17.91 1.60
N ALA A 25 2.09 18.05 1.95
CA ALA A 25 1.57 19.22 2.66
C ALA A 25 2.17 19.39 4.07
N ARG A 26 2.68 18.30 4.67
CA ARG A 26 3.39 18.30 5.96
C ARG A 26 4.90 18.47 5.83
N GLY A 27 5.43 18.65 4.63
CA GLY A 27 6.88 18.65 4.39
C GLY A 27 7.51 17.25 4.42
N GLU A 28 6.69 16.20 4.39
CA GLU A 28 7.11 14.79 4.43
C GLU A 28 7.04 14.14 3.04
N GLY A 29 7.19 14.92 1.97
CA GLY A 29 7.07 14.45 0.59
C GLY A 29 8.10 13.39 0.17
N TYR A 30 9.13 13.17 0.99
CA TYR A 30 10.11 12.08 0.86
C TYR A 30 9.55 10.71 1.28
N ARG A 31 8.38 10.67 1.95
CA ARG A 31 7.68 9.42 2.24
C ARG A 31 7.00 8.91 0.98
N ASP A 32 7.62 7.95 0.33
CA ASP A 32 7.13 7.32 -0.91
C ASP A 32 7.17 5.78 -0.87
N ILE A 33 7.51 5.15 0.26
CA ILE A 33 7.46 3.69 0.39
C ILE A 33 6.01 3.23 0.60
N CYS A 34 5.55 2.35 -0.27
CA CYS A 34 4.27 1.66 -0.15
C CYS A 34 4.51 0.17 0.08
N LEU A 35 4.12 -0.33 1.25
CA LEU A 35 4.17 -1.75 1.58
C LEU A 35 2.95 -2.46 0.98
N ILE A 36 3.18 -3.56 0.28
CA ILE A 36 2.11 -4.33 -0.38
C ILE A 36 2.35 -5.83 -0.17
N PRO A 37 1.43 -6.57 0.47
CA PRO A 37 1.53 -8.02 0.60
C PRO A 37 1.58 -8.72 -0.77
N LEU A 38 2.33 -9.82 -0.86
CA LEU A 38 2.41 -10.62 -2.09
C LEU A 38 1.06 -11.24 -2.52
N SER A 39 0.11 -11.37 -1.58
CA SER A 39 -1.25 -11.85 -1.84
C SER A 39 -2.21 -10.78 -2.39
N ALA A 40 -1.76 -9.53 -2.50
CA ALA A 40 -2.59 -8.41 -2.98
C ALA A 40 -3.00 -8.58 -4.45
N HIS A 41 -4.16 -8.01 -4.82
CA HIS A 41 -4.57 -7.93 -6.22
C HIS A 41 -3.55 -7.14 -7.05
N GLY A 42 -3.34 -7.53 -8.31
CA GLY A 42 -2.32 -6.93 -9.19
C GLY A 42 -2.52 -5.44 -9.48
N THR A 43 -3.72 -4.90 -9.24
CA THR A 43 -3.96 -3.45 -9.33
C THR A 43 -3.24 -2.68 -8.23
N ASN A 44 -3.04 -3.25 -7.04
CA ASN A 44 -2.40 -2.55 -5.93
C ASN A 44 -0.98 -2.07 -6.28
N PRO A 45 -0.03 -2.94 -6.70
CA PRO A 45 1.30 -2.49 -7.08
C PRO A 45 1.28 -1.58 -8.31
N ALA A 46 0.38 -1.81 -9.27
CA ALA A 46 0.26 -0.95 -10.45
C ALA A 46 -0.18 0.48 -10.07
N SER A 47 -1.23 0.61 -9.25
CA SER A 47 -1.76 1.86 -8.72
C SER A 47 -0.70 2.62 -7.91
N ALA A 48 0.08 1.91 -7.09
CA ALA A 48 1.17 2.51 -6.30
C ALA A 48 2.30 3.06 -7.15
N VAL A 49 2.78 2.31 -8.15
CA VAL A 49 3.80 2.79 -9.09
C VAL A 49 3.27 3.97 -9.89
N MET A 50 2.04 3.91 -10.39
CA MET A 50 1.40 5.03 -11.10
C MET A 50 1.29 6.29 -10.23
N ALA A 51 0.99 6.14 -8.94
CA ALA A 51 0.94 7.24 -7.98
C ALA A 51 2.34 7.74 -7.55
N GLY A 52 3.40 7.11 -8.04
CA GLY A 52 4.81 7.46 -7.80
C GLY A 52 5.35 7.02 -6.45
N PHE A 53 4.86 5.90 -5.92
CA PHE A 53 5.41 5.23 -4.75
C PHE A 53 6.44 4.17 -5.16
N ARG A 54 7.45 3.95 -4.31
CA ARG A 54 8.34 2.80 -4.36
C ARG A 54 7.65 1.63 -3.65
N VAL A 55 7.30 0.60 -4.42
CA VAL A 55 6.63 -0.60 -3.89
C VAL A 55 7.66 -1.50 -3.20
N VAL A 56 7.38 -1.83 -1.94
CA VAL A 56 8.15 -2.82 -1.18
C VAL A 56 7.21 -4.00 -0.88
N PRO A 57 7.46 -5.19 -1.46
CA PRO A 57 6.61 -6.34 -1.24
C PRO A 57 6.72 -6.78 0.22
N VAL A 58 5.64 -7.28 0.83
CA VAL A 58 5.61 -7.92 2.15
C VAL A 58 5.27 -9.40 1.96
N LYS A 59 6.00 -10.27 2.65
CA LYS A 59 5.81 -11.72 2.54
C LYS A 59 4.43 -12.12 3.05
N CYS A 60 3.98 -13.27 2.57
CA CYS A 60 2.83 -13.97 3.10
C CYS A 60 3.25 -15.35 3.59
N ASP A 61 2.55 -15.88 4.58
CA ASP A 61 2.73 -17.27 5.01
C ASP A 61 2.11 -18.26 4.01
N GLY A 62 2.21 -19.56 4.30
CA GLY A 62 1.67 -20.63 3.44
C GLY A 62 0.14 -20.61 3.30
N ASP A 63 -0.56 -19.95 4.22
CA ASP A 63 -2.01 -19.80 4.24
C ASP A 63 -2.47 -18.48 3.61
N GLY A 64 -1.52 -17.67 3.11
CA GLY A 64 -1.79 -16.41 2.42
C GLY A 64 -2.00 -15.21 3.34
N ASN A 65 -1.77 -15.35 4.65
CA ASN A 65 -1.80 -14.25 5.61
C ASN A 65 -0.56 -13.39 5.46
N ILE A 66 -0.62 -12.15 5.93
CA ILE A 66 0.54 -11.26 5.95
C ILE A 66 1.54 -11.76 6.99
N ASP A 67 2.80 -11.95 6.59
CA ASP A 67 3.90 -12.24 7.52
C ASP A 67 4.17 -10.99 8.38
N LEU A 68 3.69 -11.01 9.61
CA LEU A 68 3.81 -9.87 10.54
C LEU A 68 5.26 -9.59 10.94
N ALA A 69 6.13 -10.60 10.95
CA ALA A 69 7.54 -10.41 11.28
C ALA A 69 8.25 -9.68 10.13
N ASP A 70 8.02 -10.11 8.89
CA ASP A 70 8.55 -9.43 7.69
C ASP A 70 7.95 -8.03 7.51
N LEU A 71 6.65 -7.86 7.80
CA LEU A 71 6.00 -6.55 7.82
C LEU A 71 6.67 -5.61 8.83
N GLY A 72 6.84 -6.06 10.07
CA GLY A 72 7.49 -5.29 11.13
C GLY A 72 8.90 -4.86 10.75
N ALA A 73 9.72 -5.80 10.26
CA ALA A 73 11.08 -5.54 9.82
C ALA A 73 11.14 -4.50 8.68
N LYS A 74 10.19 -4.54 7.74
CA LYS A 74 10.09 -3.56 6.64
C LYS A 74 9.60 -2.20 7.11
N CYS A 75 8.65 -2.16 8.04
CA CYS A 75 8.22 -0.92 8.67
C CYS A 75 9.38 -0.22 9.40
N GLU A 76 10.19 -0.97 10.16
CA GLU A 76 11.38 -0.43 10.83
C GLU A 76 12.42 0.06 9.82
N LYS A 77 12.79 -0.78 8.86
CA LYS A 77 13.77 -0.47 7.81
C LYS A 77 13.40 0.79 7.01
N HIS A 78 12.12 0.96 6.71
CA HIS A 78 11.63 2.08 5.90
C HIS A 78 10.96 3.17 6.72
N SER A 79 11.06 3.17 8.05
CA SER A 79 10.32 4.08 8.95
C SER A 79 10.43 5.57 8.60
N GLY A 80 11.60 6.02 8.13
CA GLY A 80 11.82 7.39 7.65
C GLY A 80 11.09 7.72 6.34
N GLU A 81 10.84 6.74 5.48
CA GLU A 81 10.30 6.93 4.12
C GLU A 81 8.91 6.27 3.96
N LEU A 82 8.40 5.61 4.99
CA LEU A 82 7.17 4.84 4.97
C LEU A 82 5.98 5.78 4.81
N ALA A 83 5.18 5.53 3.77
CA ALA A 83 4.08 6.38 3.38
C ALA A 83 2.72 5.70 3.50
N ALA A 84 2.63 4.41 3.13
CA ALA A 84 1.39 3.65 3.13
C ALA A 84 1.63 2.13 3.24
N LEU A 85 0.58 1.42 3.67
CA LEU A 85 0.39 -0.02 3.53
C LEU A 85 -0.92 -0.24 2.78
N MET A 86 -0.90 -1.02 1.70
CA MET A 86 -2.13 -1.46 1.04
C MET A 86 -2.52 -2.84 1.57
N VAL A 87 -3.71 -2.95 2.14
CA VAL A 87 -4.24 -4.19 2.70
C VAL A 87 -5.63 -4.46 2.14
N THR A 88 -5.91 -5.73 1.84
CA THR A 88 -7.25 -6.22 1.49
C THR A 88 -7.78 -7.00 2.68
N TYR A 89 -8.92 -6.58 3.22
CA TYR A 89 -9.55 -7.21 4.37
C TYR A 89 -11.05 -7.45 4.12
N PRO A 90 -11.57 -8.69 4.27
CA PRO A 90 -10.83 -9.92 4.56
C PRO A 90 -9.81 -10.23 3.45
N SER A 91 -8.83 -11.08 3.76
CA SER A 91 -7.77 -11.40 2.80
C SER A 91 -8.34 -11.92 1.47
N THR A 92 -7.54 -11.89 0.41
CA THR A 92 -7.91 -12.47 -0.89
C THR A 92 -8.20 -13.98 -0.83
N HIS A 93 -7.85 -14.64 0.28
CA HIS A 93 -8.16 -16.03 0.59
C HIS A 93 -9.48 -16.20 1.37
N GLY A 94 -10.20 -15.12 1.67
CA GLY A 94 -11.46 -15.15 2.43
C GLY A 94 -11.28 -15.39 3.93
N VAL A 95 -10.03 -15.33 4.42
CA VAL A 95 -9.67 -15.46 5.84
C VAL A 95 -9.57 -14.07 6.45
N PHE A 96 -10.11 -13.91 7.67
CA PHE A 96 -10.01 -12.70 8.48
C PHE A 96 -8.65 -12.63 9.17
#